data_AF-A0A6G7C3N2-F1
#
_entry.id   AF-A0A6G7C3N2-F1
#
_cell.length_a   1.000
_cell.length_b   1.000
_cell.length_c   1.000
_cell.angle_alpha   90.00
_cell.angle_beta   90.00
_cell.angle_gamma   90.00
#
_symmetry.space_group_name_H-M   'P 1'
#
loop_
_entity.id
_entity.type
_entity.pdbx_description
1 polymer ?
#
loop_
_entity_poly.entity_id
_entity_poly.type
_entity_poly.pdbx_seq_one_letter_code
_entity_poly.pdbx_strand_id
1 'polypeptide(L)'
;MSAMYFKARKAFDFNPHPFDLGNILGLKMGYEDNHFLLKVYDLEEKIFQDYYQYHLEYYLSGGNRSEKDFFSHVWHIVSDRIDYFKGQDPFSSKHSLHISNIRKLNEFLDFLAPLDKWNIRPDDMLIKEKDEEICRLRAELEALQKKLDDLEKYEVSVKPMVQDDHLATFIDLIQQLKNLTLPNGRKLLVSDYESPYYKMVSKYFVYNGKDIPVNTVRNYFVQKAPKDSMKGVKIPEDKKLFQIVPKK
;
A
#
# COMPACT_ATOMS: atom_id res chain seq x y z
N MET A 1 10.31 9.76 -41.07
CA MET A 1 9.03 9.02 -41.22
C MET A 1 8.23 9.29 -39.96
N SER A 2 7.01 9.80 -40.09
CA SER A 2 6.12 9.98 -38.93
C SER A 2 5.87 8.61 -38.29
N ALA A 3 6.11 8.46 -36.99
CA ALA A 3 5.84 7.21 -36.31
C ALA A 3 4.32 6.97 -36.33
N MET A 4 3.87 5.83 -36.85
CA MET A 4 2.47 5.42 -36.72
C MET A 4 2.21 5.04 -35.26
N TYR A 5 1.62 5.98 -34.49
CA TYR A 5 1.25 5.79 -33.10
C TYR A 5 0.11 4.78 -32.93
N PHE A 6 -0.83 4.78 -33.86
CA PHE A 6 -2.06 4.00 -33.74
C PHE A 6 -2.21 2.96 -34.83
N LYS A 7 -2.90 1.88 -34.48
CA LYS A 7 -3.17 0.77 -35.40
C LYS A 7 -4.33 1.13 -36.32
N ALA A 8 -4.05 1.18 -37.60
CA ALA A 8 -5.03 1.47 -38.63
C ALA A 8 -5.78 0.21 -39.07
N ARG A 9 -7.07 0.37 -39.37
CA ARG A 9 -7.90 -0.59 -40.09
C ARG A 9 -7.36 -0.76 -41.51
N LYS A 10 -7.30 -2.01 -41.98
CA LYS A 10 -7.00 -2.31 -43.39
C LYS A 10 -8.19 -1.94 -44.27
N ALA A 11 -7.92 -1.37 -45.44
CA ALA A 11 -8.97 -1.09 -46.41
C ALA A 11 -9.70 -2.39 -46.80
N PHE A 12 -11.03 -2.31 -46.89
CA PHE A 12 -11.94 -3.41 -47.19
C PHE A 12 -11.92 -4.57 -46.19
N ASP A 13 -11.42 -4.34 -44.96
CA ASP A 13 -11.57 -5.30 -43.87
C ASP A 13 -12.98 -5.24 -43.30
N PHE A 14 -13.79 -6.27 -43.54
CA PHE A 14 -15.18 -6.35 -43.07
C PHE A 14 -15.32 -6.82 -41.62
N ASN A 15 -14.25 -7.28 -40.98
CA ASN A 15 -14.25 -7.70 -39.58
C ASN A 15 -13.03 -7.12 -38.83
N PRO A 16 -12.89 -5.78 -38.77
CA PRO A 16 -11.75 -5.16 -38.11
C PRO A 16 -11.82 -5.36 -36.60
N HIS A 17 -10.68 -5.21 -35.92
CA HIS A 17 -10.70 -5.15 -34.46
C HIS A 17 -11.53 -3.93 -34.02
N PRO A 18 -12.32 -4.01 -32.92
CA PRO A 18 -13.12 -2.88 -32.44
C PRO A 18 -12.33 -1.58 -32.21
N PHE A 19 -11.03 -1.70 -31.94
CA PHE A 19 -10.13 -0.58 -31.70
C PHE A 19 -9.33 -0.12 -32.93
N ASP A 20 -9.43 -0.78 -34.08
CA ASP A 20 -8.73 -0.32 -35.29
C ASP A 20 -9.26 1.04 -35.75
N LEU A 21 -8.34 1.95 -36.11
CA LEU A 21 -8.66 3.31 -36.52
C LEU A 21 -8.92 3.44 -38.02
N GLY A 22 -9.85 4.32 -38.39
CA GLY A 22 -10.22 4.56 -39.79
C GLY A 22 -11.59 3.98 -40.17
N ASN A 23 -11.91 4.02 -41.45
CA ASN A 23 -13.18 3.52 -41.99
C ASN A 23 -12.96 2.34 -42.95
N ILE A 24 -13.99 1.93 -43.70
CA ILE A 24 -13.90 0.81 -44.65
C ILE A 24 -12.84 1.05 -45.75
N LEU A 25 -12.49 2.31 -46.05
CA LEU A 25 -11.44 2.66 -47.00
C LEU A 25 -10.04 2.78 -46.33
N GLY A 26 -9.94 2.46 -45.04
CA GLY A 26 -8.73 2.59 -44.23
C GLY A 26 -8.64 3.92 -43.47
N LEU A 27 -7.44 4.24 -43.01
CA LEU A 27 -7.13 5.48 -42.27
C LEU A 27 -6.41 6.47 -43.20
N LYS A 28 -6.94 7.69 -43.30
CA LYS A 28 -6.30 8.77 -44.06
C LYS A 28 -5.08 9.29 -43.29
N MET A 29 -3.96 9.45 -44.00
CA MET A 29 -2.73 9.99 -43.43
C MET A 29 -2.97 11.39 -42.86
N GLY A 30 -2.48 11.65 -41.65
CA GLY A 30 -2.66 12.91 -40.92
C GLY A 30 -3.96 13.04 -40.14
N TYR A 31 -4.84 12.02 -40.16
CA TYR A 31 -6.08 11.99 -39.38
C TYR A 31 -6.05 10.96 -38.25
N GLU A 32 -4.90 10.36 -37.96
CA GLU A 32 -4.74 9.28 -36.99
C GLU A 32 -5.23 9.72 -35.60
N ASP A 33 -4.76 10.87 -35.12
CA ASP A 33 -5.15 11.44 -33.82
C ASP A 33 -6.65 11.75 -33.75
N ASN A 34 -7.22 12.26 -34.84
CA ASN A 34 -8.66 12.54 -34.93
C ASN A 34 -9.48 11.27 -34.79
N HIS A 35 -9.07 10.20 -35.46
CA HIS A 35 -9.76 8.90 -35.38
C HIS A 35 -9.58 8.25 -34.00
N PHE A 36 -8.42 8.43 -33.36
CA PHE A 36 -8.18 7.96 -32.01
C PHE A 36 -9.14 8.62 -31.03
N LEU A 37 -9.21 9.96 -31.05
CA LEU A 37 -10.09 10.76 -30.18
C LEU A 37 -11.57 10.53 -30.47
N LEU A 38 -11.93 10.32 -31.74
CA LEU A 38 -13.30 10.01 -32.13
C LEU A 38 -13.82 8.74 -31.43
N LYS A 39 -12.98 7.71 -31.31
CA LYS A 39 -13.35 6.51 -30.55
C LYS A 39 -13.50 6.81 -29.06
N VAL A 40 -12.60 7.59 -28.47
CA VAL A 40 -12.65 7.92 -27.03
C VAL A 40 -14.00 8.50 -26.61
N TYR A 41 -14.63 9.32 -27.46
CA TYR A 41 -15.94 9.91 -27.15
C TYR A 41 -17.05 8.87 -26.93
N ASP A 42 -16.97 7.74 -27.64
CA ASP A 42 -17.99 6.68 -27.63
C ASP A 42 -17.65 5.55 -26.66
N LEU A 43 -16.47 5.57 -26.03
CA LEU A 43 -16.03 4.52 -25.13
C LEU A 43 -16.56 4.69 -23.70
N GLU A 44 -16.82 3.56 -23.07
CA GLU A 44 -17.01 3.46 -21.62
C GLU A 44 -15.66 3.41 -20.90
N GLU A 45 -15.60 3.98 -19.69
CA GLU A 45 -14.37 4.10 -18.90
C GLU A 45 -13.67 2.74 -18.68
N LYS A 46 -14.45 1.68 -18.44
CA LYS A 46 -13.95 0.31 -18.27
C LYS A 46 -13.17 -0.24 -19.48
N ILE A 47 -13.34 0.37 -20.66
CA ILE A 47 -12.71 -0.04 -21.92
C ILE A 47 -11.45 0.79 -22.22
N PHE A 48 -11.23 1.90 -21.51
CA PHE A 48 -10.09 2.79 -21.78
C PHE A 48 -8.75 2.08 -21.69
N GLN A 49 -8.56 1.21 -20.69
CA GLN A 49 -7.34 0.44 -20.54
C GLN A 49 -7.07 -0.47 -21.73
N ASP A 50 -8.06 -1.26 -22.15
CA ASP A 50 -7.91 -2.18 -23.28
C ASP A 50 -7.63 -1.42 -24.58
N TYR A 51 -8.31 -0.28 -24.78
CA TYR A 51 -8.12 0.57 -25.96
C TYR A 51 -6.73 1.21 -26.00
N TYR A 52 -6.27 1.75 -24.88
CA TYR A 52 -4.93 2.32 -24.74
C TYR A 52 -3.85 1.26 -24.96
N GLN A 53 -3.98 0.10 -24.29
CA GLN A 53 -3.02 -0.99 -24.36
C GLN A 53 -2.91 -1.57 -25.78
N TYR A 54 -4.03 -1.72 -26.48
CA TYR A 54 -4.06 -2.18 -27.87
C TYR A 54 -3.19 -1.33 -28.80
N HIS A 55 -3.28 -0.01 -28.66
CA HIS A 55 -2.49 0.92 -29.45
C HIS A 55 -1.05 1.03 -28.98
N LEU A 56 -0.80 0.95 -27.67
CA LEU A 56 0.55 0.89 -27.12
C LEU A 56 1.31 -0.34 -27.63
N GLU A 57 0.70 -1.53 -27.59
CA GLU A 57 1.32 -2.77 -28.08
C GLU A 57 1.63 -2.69 -29.58
N TYR A 58 0.70 -2.16 -30.37
CA TYR A 58 0.95 -1.90 -31.78
C TYR A 58 2.13 -0.93 -31.96
N TYR A 59 2.16 0.17 -31.20
CA TYR A 59 3.23 1.14 -31.28
C TYR A 59 4.58 0.48 -30.96
N LEU A 60 4.69 -0.22 -29.82
CA LEU A 60 5.92 -0.88 -29.37
C LEU A 60 6.38 -2.03 -30.28
N SER A 61 5.49 -2.60 -31.09
CA SER A 61 5.88 -3.58 -32.11
C SER A 61 6.80 -3.01 -33.20
N GLY A 62 6.86 -1.67 -33.35
CA GLY A 62 7.84 -1.01 -34.20
C GLY A 62 9.18 -0.82 -33.48
N GLY A 63 10.30 -1.11 -34.14
CA GLY A 63 11.63 -0.92 -33.56
C GLY A 63 11.93 0.55 -33.17
N ASN A 64 12.77 0.73 -32.13
CA ASN A 64 13.21 2.03 -31.60
C ASN A 64 12.06 2.94 -31.11
N ARG A 65 11.06 2.37 -30.43
CA ARG A 65 9.91 3.10 -29.87
C ARG A 65 9.82 2.88 -28.37
N SER A 66 9.37 3.89 -27.62
CA SER A 66 9.28 3.83 -26.16
C SER A 66 7.86 4.08 -25.64
N GLU A 67 7.51 3.44 -24.52
CA GLU A 67 6.22 3.68 -23.84
C GLU A 67 6.05 5.17 -23.48
N LYS A 68 7.16 5.84 -23.12
CA LYS A 68 7.20 7.27 -22.84
C LYS A 68 6.73 8.10 -24.02
N ASP A 69 7.28 7.87 -25.21
CA ASP A 69 6.93 8.65 -26.40
C ASP A 69 5.46 8.47 -26.78
N PHE A 70 4.95 7.25 -26.65
CA PHE A 70 3.53 6.96 -26.88
C PHE A 70 2.64 7.66 -25.85
N PHE A 71 2.94 7.51 -24.56
CA PHE A 71 2.20 8.15 -23.48
C PHE A 71 2.19 9.67 -23.66
N SER A 72 3.36 10.26 -23.94
CA SER A 72 3.46 11.69 -24.22
C SER A 72 2.58 12.09 -25.39
N HIS A 73 2.66 11.40 -26.54
CA HIS A 73 1.81 11.71 -27.69
C HIS A 73 0.31 11.67 -27.33
N VAL A 74 -0.14 10.58 -26.70
CA VAL A 74 -1.54 10.41 -26.31
C VAL A 74 -2.00 11.51 -25.34
N TRP A 75 -1.18 11.84 -24.34
CA TRP A 75 -1.50 12.92 -23.40
C TRP A 75 -1.70 14.25 -24.13
N HIS A 76 -0.74 14.65 -24.98
CA HIS A 76 -0.79 15.93 -25.70
C HIS A 76 -2.00 16.02 -26.62
N ILE A 77 -2.29 15.00 -27.44
CA ILE A 77 -3.44 15.08 -28.37
C ILE A 77 -4.79 15.19 -27.65
N VAL A 78 -4.90 14.61 -26.45
CA VAL A 78 -6.11 14.69 -25.63
C VAL A 78 -6.22 16.08 -24.99
N SER A 79 -5.14 16.58 -24.38
CA SER A 79 -5.07 17.93 -23.81
C SER A 79 -5.33 19.01 -24.86
N ASP A 80 -4.65 18.96 -26.00
CA ASP A 80 -4.81 19.91 -27.10
C ASP A 80 -6.25 19.93 -27.63
N ARG A 81 -6.91 18.77 -27.66
CA ARG A 81 -8.31 18.67 -28.08
C ARG A 81 -9.26 19.30 -27.07
N ILE A 82 -9.00 19.16 -25.77
CA ILE A 82 -9.76 19.83 -24.72
C ILE A 82 -9.65 21.34 -24.90
N ASP A 83 -8.43 21.85 -25.09
CA ASP A 83 -8.18 23.28 -25.25
C ASP A 83 -8.79 23.82 -26.55
N TYR A 84 -8.73 23.05 -27.63
CA TYR A 84 -9.46 23.35 -28.87
C TYR A 84 -10.96 23.55 -28.61
N PHE A 85 -11.61 22.65 -27.87
CA PHE A 85 -13.05 22.75 -27.58
C PHE A 85 -13.36 23.90 -26.61
N LYS A 86 -12.51 24.17 -25.62
CA LYS A 86 -12.65 25.33 -24.71
C LYS A 86 -12.54 26.66 -25.45
N GLY A 87 -11.73 26.72 -26.52
CA GLY A 87 -11.58 27.90 -27.36
C GLY A 87 -12.70 28.11 -28.39
N GLN A 88 -13.64 27.18 -28.54
CA GLN A 88 -14.78 27.35 -29.45
C GLN A 88 -15.83 28.32 -28.91
N ASP A 89 -16.60 28.92 -29.81
CA ASP A 89 -17.69 29.83 -29.45
C ASP A 89 -18.75 29.14 -28.55
N PRO A 90 -18.96 29.64 -27.31
CA PRO A 90 -19.93 29.09 -26.40
C PRO A 90 -21.39 29.29 -26.84
N PHE A 91 -21.66 30.19 -27.79
CA PHE A 91 -23.01 30.42 -28.34
C PHE A 91 -23.29 29.61 -29.61
N SER A 92 -22.35 28.79 -30.05
CA SER A 92 -22.55 27.91 -31.20
C SER A 92 -23.56 26.80 -30.90
N SER A 93 -24.30 26.36 -31.93
CA SER A 93 -25.22 25.22 -31.81
C SER A 93 -24.54 23.90 -31.42
N LYS A 94 -23.20 23.83 -31.56
CA LYS A 94 -22.38 22.67 -31.19
C LYS A 94 -21.83 22.75 -29.77
N HIS A 95 -22.08 23.83 -29.03
CA HIS A 95 -21.50 24.03 -27.69
C HIS A 95 -21.80 22.86 -26.75
N SER A 96 -23.05 22.38 -26.70
CA SER A 96 -23.42 21.22 -25.87
C SER A 96 -22.60 19.95 -26.22
N LEU A 97 -22.34 19.71 -27.50
CA LEU A 97 -21.48 18.61 -27.95
C LEU A 97 -20.02 18.83 -27.52
N HIS A 98 -19.51 20.05 -27.62
CA HIS A 98 -18.15 20.38 -27.15
C HIS A 98 -17.99 20.13 -25.65
N ILE A 99 -18.97 20.51 -24.83
CA ILE A 99 -18.96 20.24 -23.38
C ILE A 99 -18.98 18.73 -23.10
N SER A 100 -19.82 17.96 -23.80
CA SER A 100 -19.85 16.50 -23.65
C SER A 100 -18.51 15.85 -24.04
N ASN A 101 -17.89 16.31 -25.13
CA ASN A 101 -16.59 15.82 -25.57
C ASN A 101 -15.47 16.20 -24.59
N ILE A 102 -15.47 17.42 -24.05
CA ILE A 102 -14.53 17.84 -23.00
C ILE A 102 -14.65 16.91 -21.80
N ARG A 103 -15.87 16.61 -21.34
CA ARG A 103 -16.08 15.67 -20.23
C ARG A 103 -15.47 14.30 -20.53
N LYS A 104 -15.72 13.75 -21.72
CA LYS A 104 -15.16 12.46 -22.13
C LYS A 104 -13.63 12.45 -22.21
N LEU A 105 -13.03 13.54 -22.68
CA LEU A 105 -11.58 13.66 -22.72
C LEU A 105 -10.97 13.81 -21.33
N ASN A 106 -11.62 14.51 -20.41
CA ASN A 106 -11.19 14.57 -19.02
C ASN A 106 -11.29 13.20 -18.34
N GLU A 107 -12.39 12.45 -18.53
CA GLU A 107 -12.49 11.05 -18.05
C GLU A 107 -11.32 10.19 -18.56
N PHE A 108 -10.90 10.39 -19.82
CA PHE A 108 -9.76 9.68 -20.39
C PHE A 108 -8.41 10.17 -19.81
N LEU A 109 -8.23 11.47 -19.54
CA LEU A 109 -7.04 11.98 -18.86
C LEU A 109 -6.95 11.48 -17.42
N ASP A 110 -8.08 11.39 -16.70
CA ASP A 110 -8.13 10.83 -15.34
C ASP A 110 -7.69 9.37 -15.32
N PHE A 111 -8.08 8.60 -16.34
CA PHE A 111 -7.57 7.24 -16.55
C PHE A 111 -6.05 7.21 -16.84
N LEU A 112 -5.53 8.15 -17.64
CA LEU A 112 -4.11 8.21 -18.00
C LEU A 112 -3.23 8.70 -16.84
N ALA A 113 -3.75 9.56 -15.97
CA ALA A 113 -3.00 10.19 -14.88
C ALA A 113 -2.19 9.23 -14.01
N PRO A 114 -2.74 8.11 -13.48
CA PRO A 114 -1.97 7.15 -12.70
C PRO A 114 -0.92 6.37 -13.51
N LEU A 115 -0.98 6.40 -14.84
CA LEU A 115 0.00 5.74 -15.72
C LEU A 115 1.23 6.63 -15.99
N ASP A 116 1.18 7.91 -15.65
CA ASP A 116 2.29 8.84 -15.88
C ASP A 116 3.47 8.59 -14.93
N LYS A 117 4.42 7.79 -15.41
CA LYS A 117 5.70 7.53 -14.72
C LYS A 117 6.77 8.57 -15.05
N TRP A 118 6.51 9.49 -15.98
CA TRP A 118 7.51 10.39 -16.56
C TRP A 118 7.26 11.87 -16.30
N ASN A 119 6.23 12.20 -15.52
CA ASN A 119 5.85 13.58 -15.20
C ASN A 119 5.60 14.40 -16.48
N ILE A 120 4.84 13.84 -17.42
CA ILE A 120 4.44 14.55 -18.65
C ILE A 120 3.33 15.56 -18.38
N ARG A 121 2.56 15.34 -17.31
CA ARG A 121 1.45 16.21 -16.91
C ARG A 121 1.94 17.63 -16.56
N PRO A 122 1.09 18.66 -16.70
CA PRO A 122 1.42 20.02 -16.32
C PRO A 122 1.98 20.13 -14.88
N ASP A 123 3.02 20.95 -14.73
CA ASP A 123 3.75 21.10 -13.46
C ASP A 123 2.84 21.54 -12.31
N ASP A 124 1.84 22.38 -12.56
CA ASP A 124 0.91 22.86 -11.53
C ASP A 124 0.06 21.73 -10.93
N MET A 125 -0.41 20.80 -11.76
CA MET A 125 -1.13 19.60 -11.31
C MET A 125 -0.21 18.67 -10.51
N LEU A 126 1.00 18.43 -11.02
CA LEU A 126 1.99 17.56 -10.36
C LEU A 126 2.44 18.14 -9.02
N ILE A 127 2.73 19.43 -8.96
CA ILE A 127 3.15 20.12 -7.74
C ILE A 127 2.04 20.02 -6.68
N LYS A 128 0.79 20.25 -7.05
CA LYS A 128 -0.34 20.15 -6.11
C LYS A 128 -0.49 18.74 -5.55
N GLU A 129 -0.46 17.71 -6.40
CA GLU A 129 -0.53 16.31 -5.96
C GLU A 129 0.63 15.96 -5.00
N LYS A 130 1.85 16.42 -5.34
CA LYS A 130 3.04 16.18 -4.52
C LYS A 130 2.99 16.93 -3.19
N ASP A 131 2.49 18.16 -3.18
CA ASP A 131 2.31 18.94 -1.95
C ASP A 131 1.26 18.30 -1.02
N GLU A 132 0.17 17.77 -1.57
CA GLU A 132 -0.84 17.01 -0.82
C GLU A 132 -0.24 15.72 -0.21
N GLU A 133 0.57 14.99 -0.97
CA GLU A 133 1.28 13.80 -0.49
C GLU A 133 2.29 14.15 0.60
N ILE A 134 3.07 15.23 0.44
CA ILE A 134 4.01 15.73 1.44
C ILE A 134 3.28 16.11 2.73
N CYS A 135 2.14 16.79 2.63
CA CYS A 135 1.35 17.17 3.80
C CYS A 135 0.85 15.94 4.56
N ARG A 136 0.34 14.93 3.83
CA ARG A 136 -0.11 13.67 4.41
C ARG A 136 1.02 12.94 5.13
N LEU A 137 2.17 12.79 4.47
CA LEU A 137 3.33 12.10 5.04
C LEU A 137 3.88 12.84 6.27
N ARG A 138 3.92 14.17 6.25
CA ARG A 138 4.32 14.97 7.42
C ARG A 138 3.39 14.77 8.61
N ALA A 139 2.08 14.75 8.39
CA ALA A 139 1.10 14.51 9.45
C ALA A 139 1.23 13.08 10.03
N GLU A 140 1.50 12.09 9.19
CA GLU A 140 1.75 10.71 9.64
C GLU A 140 3.04 10.61 10.45
N LEU A 141 4.12 11.26 10.01
CA LEU A 141 5.38 11.31 10.74
C LEU A 141 5.21 11.96 12.11
N GLU A 142 4.48 13.08 12.20
CA GLU A 142 4.20 13.74 13.48
C GLU A 142 3.37 12.84 14.41
N ALA A 143 2.36 12.15 13.88
CA ALA A 143 1.55 11.22 14.66
C ALA A 143 2.35 10.00 15.14
N LEU A 144 3.26 9.47 14.31
CA LEU A 144 4.15 8.37 14.68
C LEU A 144 5.19 8.80 15.71
N GLN A 145 5.76 10.00 15.56
CA GLN A 145 6.71 10.53 16.52
C GLN A 145 6.06 10.69 17.90
N LYS A 146 4.85 11.26 17.96
CA LYS A 146 4.10 11.38 19.22
C LYS A 146 3.83 10.02 19.88
N LYS A 147 3.51 9.00 19.08
CA LYS A 147 3.34 7.62 19.59
C LYS A 147 4.64 7.05 20.14
N LEU A 148 5.79 7.33 19.51
CA LEU A 148 7.09 6.91 20.01
C LEU A 148 7.42 7.62 21.32
N ASP A 149 7.26 8.93 21.39
CA ASP A 149 7.50 9.72 22.61
C ASP A 149 6.61 9.22 23.77
N ASP A 150 5.36 8.86 23.49
CA ASP A 150 4.45 8.28 24.48
C ASP A 150 4.88 6.87 24.96
N LEU A 151 5.49 6.07 24.10
CA LEU A 151 6.02 4.74 24.46
C LEU A 151 7.33 4.85 25.23
N GLU A 152 8.20 5.80 24.86
CA GLU A 152 9.48 6.06 25.51
C GLU A 152 9.32 6.49 26.98
N LYS A 153 8.20 7.12 27.35
CA LYS A 153 7.86 7.43 28.76
C LYS A 153 7.94 6.21 29.69
N TYR A 154 7.71 5.02 29.16
CA TYR A 154 7.71 3.77 29.92
C TYR A 154 8.97 2.94 29.71
N GLU A 155 9.93 3.44 28.93
CA GLU A 155 11.25 2.83 28.80
C GLU A 155 12.10 3.14 30.04
N VAL A 156 12.89 2.15 30.45
CA VAL A 156 13.77 2.25 31.62
C VAL A 156 15.21 2.40 31.13
N SER A 157 15.95 3.38 31.65
CA SER A 157 17.35 3.62 31.26
C SER A 157 18.28 2.46 31.66
N VAL A 158 17.93 1.72 32.71
CA VAL A 158 18.68 0.57 33.19
C VAL A 158 17.71 -0.54 33.54
N LYS A 159 17.86 -1.70 32.88
CA LYS A 159 17.07 -2.91 33.17
C LYS A 159 17.73 -3.69 34.31
N PRO A 160 16.96 -4.12 35.33
CA PRO A 160 17.48 -5.03 36.35
C PRO A 160 17.99 -6.34 35.73
N MET A 161 19.15 -6.79 36.21
CA MET A 161 19.77 -8.03 35.75
C MET A 161 19.40 -9.21 36.64
N VAL A 162 18.89 -10.27 36.02
CA VAL A 162 18.79 -11.60 36.65
C VAL A 162 20.17 -12.24 36.62
N GLN A 163 20.70 -12.56 37.79
CA GLN A 163 22.05 -13.08 38.00
C GLN A 163 22.18 -14.57 37.66
N ASP A 164 23.37 -14.93 37.20
CA ASP A 164 23.87 -16.30 37.05
C ASP A 164 22.95 -17.20 36.20
N ASP A 165 22.45 -18.30 36.78
CA ASP A 165 21.57 -19.27 36.15
C ASP A 165 20.13 -19.26 36.72
N HIS A 166 19.76 -18.13 37.35
CA HIS A 166 18.50 -17.97 38.08
C HIS A 166 17.34 -17.45 37.22
N LEU A 167 17.46 -17.41 35.90
CA LEU A 167 16.35 -17.01 35.03
C LEU A 167 15.11 -17.89 35.23
N ALA A 168 15.31 -19.21 35.33
CA ALA A 168 14.22 -20.14 35.60
C ALA A 168 13.58 -19.89 36.97
N THR A 169 14.38 -19.57 38.00
CA THR A 169 13.91 -19.21 39.34
C THR A 169 13.09 -17.92 39.33
N PHE A 170 13.54 -16.90 38.59
CA PHE A 170 12.79 -15.65 38.46
C PHE A 170 11.45 -15.87 37.75
N ILE A 171 11.44 -16.67 36.67
CA ILE A 171 10.20 -17.01 35.97
C ILE A 171 9.23 -17.78 36.88
N ASP A 172 9.73 -18.68 37.73
CA ASP A 172 8.92 -19.39 38.73
C ASP A 172 8.19 -18.42 39.66
N LEU A 173 8.90 -17.40 40.17
CA LEU A 173 8.28 -16.33 40.98
C LEU A 173 7.18 -15.58 40.23
N ILE A 174 7.36 -15.27 38.95
CA ILE A 174 6.32 -14.64 38.12
C ILE A 174 5.11 -15.57 37.94
N GLN A 175 5.34 -16.89 37.77
CA GLN A 175 4.24 -17.87 37.71
C GLN A 175 3.50 -17.98 39.06
N GLN A 176 4.21 -17.93 40.18
CA GLN A 176 3.60 -17.90 41.50
C GLN A 176 2.73 -16.65 41.68
N LEU A 177 3.25 -15.46 41.36
CA LEU A 177 2.51 -14.18 41.44
C LEU A 177 1.20 -14.21 40.64
N LYS A 178 1.25 -14.75 39.42
CA LYS A 178 0.07 -14.93 38.55
C LYS A 178 -1.01 -15.81 39.20
N ASN A 179 -0.62 -16.83 39.95
CA ASN A 179 -1.53 -17.82 40.52
C ASN A 179 -2.03 -17.44 41.93
N LEU A 180 -1.58 -16.32 42.51
CA LEU A 180 -2.04 -15.87 43.82
C LEU A 180 -3.52 -15.52 43.84
N THR A 181 -4.19 -15.90 44.93
CA THR A 181 -5.58 -15.59 45.22
C THR A 181 -5.71 -14.74 46.47
N LEU A 182 -6.58 -13.75 46.43
CA LEU A 182 -6.99 -12.93 47.56
C LEU A 182 -7.89 -13.74 48.53
N PRO A 183 -8.05 -13.30 49.79
CA PRO A 183 -8.89 -13.98 50.79
C PRO A 183 -10.36 -14.14 50.36
N ASN A 184 -10.84 -13.29 49.46
CA ASN A 184 -12.19 -13.35 48.88
C ASN A 184 -12.32 -14.35 47.71
N GLY A 185 -11.28 -15.16 47.44
CA GLY A 185 -11.26 -16.16 46.37
C GLY A 185 -10.97 -15.61 44.97
N ARG A 186 -10.81 -14.29 44.79
CA ARG A 186 -10.46 -13.69 43.49
C ARG A 186 -8.95 -13.77 43.25
N LYS A 187 -8.51 -13.79 41.99
CA LYS A 187 -7.08 -13.70 41.65
C LYS A 187 -6.52 -12.33 42.01
N LEU A 188 -5.26 -12.29 42.45
CA LEU A 188 -4.53 -11.04 42.66
C LEU A 188 -4.28 -10.31 41.33
N LEU A 189 -3.87 -11.06 40.30
CA LEU A 189 -3.63 -10.57 38.95
C LEU A 189 -4.60 -11.23 37.98
N VAL A 190 -5.35 -10.41 37.24
CA VAL A 190 -6.31 -10.88 36.22
C VAL A 190 -5.74 -10.57 34.85
N SER A 191 -5.61 -11.60 34.02
CA SER A 191 -5.25 -11.46 32.61
C SER A 191 -5.85 -12.62 31.82
N ASP A 192 -6.45 -12.31 30.67
CA ASP A 192 -7.02 -13.30 29.76
C ASP A 192 -5.92 -14.10 29.02
N TYR A 193 -4.70 -13.59 28.98
CA TYR A 193 -3.58 -14.16 28.24
C TYR A 193 -2.31 -14.21 29.08
N GLU A 194 -1.42 -15.15 28.78
CA GLU A 194 -0.09 -15.23 29.39
C GLU A 194 0.87 -14.13 28.90
N SER A 195 0.49 -13.42 27.83
CA SER A 195 1.38 -12.50 27.11
C SER A 195 1.95 -11.34 27.92
N PRO A 196 1.20 -10.73 28.86
CA PRO A 196 1.76 -9.66 29.68
C PRO A 196 2.96 -10.13 30.52
N TYR A 197 2.90 -11.35 31.08
CA TYR A 197 3.93 -11.86 31.98
C TYR A 197 5.26 -12.09 31.26
N TYR A 198 5.26 -12.83 30.14
CA TYR A 198 6.52 -13.09 29.43
C TYR A 198 7.07 -11.86 28.69
N LYS A 199 6.20 -10.95 28.22
CA LYS A 199 6.64 -9.69 27.60
C LYS A 199 7.20 -8.72 28.65
N MET A 200 6.62 -8.65 29.84
CA MET A 200 7.15 -7.83 30.94
C MET A 200 8.57 -8.27 31.32
N VAL A 201 8.79 -9.57 31.50
CA VAL A 201 10.13 -10.11 31.81
C VAL A 201 11.13 -9.75 30.70
N SER A 202 10.76 -9.99 29.45
CA SER A 202 11.64 -9.70 28.30
C SER A 202 11.91 -8.21 28.08
N LYS A 203 10.90 -7.35 28.32
CA LYS A 203 11.01 -5.91 28.13
C LYS A 203 11.84 -5.25 29.23
N TYR A 204 11.59 -5.61 30.48
CA TYR A 204 12.12 -4.86 31.63
C TYR A 204 13.34 -5.49 32.30
N PHE A 205 13.70 -6.73 31.99
CA PHE A 205 14.83 -7.43 32.64
C PHE A 205 15.87 -7.90 31.62
N VAL A 206 17.12 -8.01 32.08
CA VAL A 206 18.23 -8.61 31.33
C VAL A 206 18.73 -9.86 32.03
N TYR A 207 19.33 -10.78 31.29
CA TYR A 207 19.94 -12.00 31.80
C TYR A 207 21.41 -12.04 31.40
N ASN A 208 22.31 -12.08 32.39
CA ASN A 208 23.76 -12.06 32.19
C ASN A 208 24.22 -10.92 31.25
N GLY A 209 23.67 -9.72 31.47
CA GLY A 209 23.99 -8.51 30.71
C GLY A 209 23.40 -8.45 29.30
N LYS A 210 22.55 -9.41 28.91
CA LYS A 210 21.90 -9.47 27.59
C LYS A 210 20.40 -9.37 27.70
N ASP A 211 19.77 -8.79 26.68
CA ASP A 211 18.31 -8.81 26.56
C ASP A 211 17.79 -10.25 26.54
N ILE A 212 16.67 -10.47 27.23
CA ILE A 212 16.02 -11.78 27.29
C ILE A 212 15.06 -11.88 26.10
N PRO A 213 15.24 -12.81 25.15
CA PRO A 213 14.33 -12.92 24.01
C PRO A 213 12.91 -13.28 24.44
N VAL A 214 11.90 -12.60 23.89
CA VAL A 214 10.47 -12.82 24.22
C VAL A 214 10.09 -14.29 24.07
N ASN A 215 10.55 -14.96 23.00
CA ASN A 215 10.26 -16.36 22.75
C ASN A 215 10.87 -17.31 23.80
N THR A 216 12.05 -16.97 24.34
CA THR A 216 12.69 -17.74 25.42
C THR A 216 11.81 -17.76 26.66
N VAL A 217 11.31 -16.59 27.08
CA VAL A 217 10.42 -16.49 28.24
C VAL A 217 9.07 -17.13 27.93
N ARG A 218 8.49 -16.87 26.74
CA ARG A 218 7.21 -17.43 26.30
C ARG A 218 7.16 -18.95 26.46
N ASN A 219 8.25 -19.65 26.16
CA ASN A 219 8.33 -21.10 26.29
C ASN A 219 8.05 -21.62 27.72
N TYR A 220 8.29 -20.82 28.76
CA TYR A 220 7.96 -21.21 30.13
C TYR A 220 6.46 -21.08 30.47
N PHE A 221 5.69 -20.34 29.67
CA PHE A 221 4.27 -20.08 29.90
C PHE A 221 3.35 -20.90 28.96
N VAL A 222 3.91 -21.59 27.96
CA VAL A 222 3.15 -22.48 27.07
C VAL A 222 2.94 -23.83 27.76
N GLN A 223 1.68 -24.22 27.95
CA GLN A 223 1.34 -25.54 28.49
C GLN A 223 1.68 -26.65 27.48
N LYS A 224 2.28 -27.74 27.96
CA LYS A 224 2.44 -28.97 27.18
C LYS A 224 1.07 -29.63 27.02
N ALA A 225 0.40 -29.42 25.88
CA ALA A 225 -0.69 -30.30 25.49
C ALA A 225 -0.09 -31.69 25.16
N PRO A 226 -0.71 -32.81 25.56
CA PRO A 226 -0.17 -34.16 25.34
C PRO A 226 0.07 -34.52 23.86
N LYS A 227 -0.52 -33.77 22.91
CA LYS A 227 -0.30 -33.93 21.46
C LYS A 227 0.90 -33.16 20.89
N ASP A 228 1.44 -32.16 21.61
CA ASP A 228 2.55 -31.30 21.16
C ASP A 228 3.71 -31.38 22.17
N SER A 229 4.36 -32.56 22.23
CA SER A 229 5.47 -32.85 23.16
C SER A 229 6.70 -31.94 22.99
N MET A 230 6.77 -31.17 21.89
CA MET A 230 7.89 -30.30 21.55
C MET A 230 7.78 -28.85 22.04
N LYS A 231 6.64 -28.42 22.61
CA LYS A 231 6.44 -27.00 23.00
C LYS A 231 6.28 -26.84 24.51
N GLY A 232 7.13 -26.02 25.11
CA GLY A 232 7.08 -25.65 26.52
C GLY A 232 8.28 -26.16 27.34
N VAL A 233 8.87 -25.27 28.13
CA VAL A 233 9.97 -25.57 29.06
C VAL A 233 9.40 -25.70 30.47
N LYS A 234 9.61 -26.85 31.11
CA LYS A 234 9.27 -27.03 32.54
C LYS A 234 10.41 -26.47 33.38
N ILE A 235 10.08 -25.70 34.42
CA ILE A 235 11.05 -25.22 35.40
C ILE A 235 11.55 -26.43 36.21
N PRO A 236 12.87 -26.72 36.23
CA PRO A 236 13.45 -27.77 37.06
C PRO A 236 13.16 -27.56 38.55
N GLU A 237 12.95 -28.64 39.32
CA GLU A 237 12.60 -28.51 40.75
C GLU A 237 13.74 -27.89 41.58
N ASP A 238 15.00 -28.13 41.21
CA ASP A 238 16.20 -27.51 41.80
C ASP A 238 16.27 -26.00 41.56
N LYS A 239 15.49 -25.46 40.60
CA LYS A 239 15.39 -24.03 40.32
C LYS A 239 14.21 -23.34 41.00
N LYS A 240 13.33 -24.07 41.68
CA LYS A 240 12.21 -23.51 42.46
C LYS A 240 12.65 -23.16 43.88
N LEU A 241 13.49 -22.12 44.00
CA LEU A 241 14.17 -21.79 45.26
C LEU A 241 13.28 -21.05 46.28
N PHE A 242 12.17 -20.45 45.84
CA PHE A 242 11.34 -19.58 46.66
C PHE A 242 9.87 -19.98 46.59
N GLN A 243 9.10 -19.68 47.65
CA GLN A 243 7.65 -19.88 47.68
C GLN A 243 6.95 -18.66 48.26
N ILE A 244 5.99 -18.09 47.52
CA ILE A 244 5.15 -16.98 47.98
C ILE A 244 3.97 -17.55 48.76
N VAL A 245 3.93 -17.28 50.07
CA VAL A 245 2.87 -17.72 50.97
C VAL A 245 2.07 -16.54 51.52
N PRO A 246 0.73 -16.62 51.61
CA PRO A 246 -0.07 -15.61 52.28
C PRO A 246 0.35 -15.47 53.75
N LYS A 247 0.40 -14.23 54.26
CA LYS A 247 0.50 -14.02 55.70
C LYS A 247 -0.84 -14.41 56.34
N LYS A 248 -0.74 -15.12 57.48
CA LYS A 248 -1.88 -15.49 58.31
C LYS A 248 -2.60 -14.25 58.84
#